data_AF-A0A5C6YP29-F1
#
_entry.id   AF-A0A5C6YP29-F1
#
_cell.length_a   1.000
_cell.length_b   1.000
_cell.length_c   1.000
_cell.angle_alpha   90.00
_cell.angle_beta   90.00
_cell.angle_gamma   90.00
#
_symmetry.space_group_name_H-M   'P 1'
#
loop_
_entity.id
_entity.type
_entity.pdbx_description
1 polymer ?
#
loop_
_entity_poly.entity_id
_entity_poly.type
_entity_poly.pdbx_seq_one_letter_code
_entity_poly.pdbx_strand_id
1 'polypeptide(L)'
;MHLTHTKLKPTTNIDIDFNPSEVIKDIVIPEESQKIITEVENSKKTSDQYGYDLMILFDDNIVFGFDVFHFGKKIVLPELNPVTIFYSNAVMSHKNLVASQNTLIEDSPTLKNHRKLVDPKKFGFFFQLATNCIINLQATIETYANSIITDDYQPIDKNGEPMKKLTLDYKINTAIPEIKKDKFKRVNRKDDNIIRRIICLRNDIIHLKPSPEKTNTKYKDLYQRLIKFDYTTAIFAVRNFVNFYDSGLIEECSCGKEYYYDLNIIDKK
;
A
#
# COMPACT_ATOMS: atom_id res chain seq x y z
N MET A 1 -2.17 19.74 -9.13
CA MET A 1 -1.52 19.37 -7.85
C MET A 1 -0.49 18.32 -8.18
N HIS A 2 0.76 18.54 -7.77
CA HIS A 2 1.89 17.66 -8.08
C HIS A 2 1.95 16.57 -6.99
N LEU A 3 2.09 15.30 -7.36
CA LEU A 3 2.16 14.20 -6.39
C LEU A 3 3.60 13.68 -6.38
N THR A 4 4.33 14.03 -5.33
CA THR A 4 5.68 13.51 -5.11
C THR A 4 5.62 12.06 -4.65
N HIS A 5 6.69 11.29 -4.90
CA HIS A 5 6.73 9.91 -4.43
C HIS A 5 6.70 9.86 -2.89
N THR A 6 6.10 8.80 -2.36
CA THR A 6 5.99 8.60 -0.91
C THR A 6 7.33 8.19 -0.32
N LYS A 7 7.65 8.68 0.88
CA LYS A 7 8.76 8.17 1.69
C LYS A 7 8.38 6.79 2.23
N LEU A 8 9.10 5.75 1.81
CA LEU A 8 8.96 4.42 2.40
C LEU A 8 9.54 4.45 3.81
N LYS A 9 8.82 3.89 4.78
CA LYS A 9 9.24 3.87 6.18
C LYS A 9 9.48 2.43 6.64
N PRO A 10 10.46 2.19 7.52
CA PRO A 10 10.59 0.89 8.16
C PRO A 10 9.34 0.58 9.02
N THR A 11 9.09 -0.69 9.30
CA THR A 11 8.01 -1.09 10.23
C THR A 11 8.29 -0.55 11.63
N THR A 12 9.55 -0.65 12.07
CA THR A 12 10.05 -0.17 13.36
C THR A 12 11.26 0.73 13.13
N ASN A 13 11.27 1.89 13.77
CA ASN A 13 12.38 2.84 13.77
C ASN A 13 12.66 3.28 15.21
N ILE A 14 13.90 3.12 15.66
CA ILE A 14 14.35 3.56 16.98
C ILE A 14 15.41 4.63 16.76
N ASP A 15 15.09 5.87 17.10
CA ASP A 15 16.06 6.97 17.03
C ASP A 15 17.12 6.76 18.11
N ILE A 16 18.38 7.03 17.77
CA ILE A 16 19.52 6.91 18.68
C ILE A 16 20.29 8.24 18.73
N ASP A 17 20.85 8.56 19.89
CA ASP A 17 21.63 9.77 20.16
C ASP A 17 23.13 9.50 20.30
N PHE A 18 23.57 8.26 20.04
CA PHE A 18 24.96 7.85 20.05
C PHE A 18 25.37 7.35 18.66
N ASN A 19 26.66 7.49 18.33
CA ASN A 19 27.22 6.94 17.10
C ASN A 19 27.51 5.44 17.29
N PRO A 20 26.80 4.52 16.61
CA PRO A 20 27.04 3.09 16.79
C PRO A 20 28.48 2.67 16.50
N SER A 21 29.11 3.33 15.52
CA SER A 21 30.50 3.03 15.11
C SER A 21 31.53 3.37 16.20
N GLU A 22 31.19 4.26 17.13
CA GLU A 22 32.03 4.58 18.28
C GLU A 22 31.81 3.56 19.40
N VAL A 23 30.55 3.23 19.69
CA VAL A 23 30.19 2.33 20.79
C VAL A 23 30.57 0.87 20.50
N ILE A 24 30.40 0.39 19.26
CA ILE A 24 30.67 -1.01 18.90
C ILE A 24 32.15 -1.38 19.08
N LYS A 25 33.08 -0.43 18.92
CA LYS A 25 34.52 -0.70 19.04
C LYS A 25 34.94 -1.11 20.45
N ASP A 26 34.20 -0.64 21.44
CA ASP A 26 34.51 -0.84 22.86
C ASP A 26 33.67 -1.97 23.49
N ILE A 27 32.73 -2.56 22.72
CA ILE A 27 31.91 -3.67 23.18
C ILE A 27 32.63 -5.00 22.95
N VAL A 28 32.94 -5.70 24.04
CA VAL A 28 33.33 -7.10 23.99
C VAL A 28 32.07 -7.95 23.77
N ILE A 29 31.94 -8.51 22.56
CA ILE A 29 30.83 -9.42 22.24
C ILE A 29 31.00 -10.71 23.06
N PRO A 30 30.00 -11.14 23.86
CA PRO A 30 30.07 -12.38 24.63
C PRO A 30 30.36 -13.60 23.75
N GLU A 31 31.12 -14.58 24.26
CA GLU A 31 31.48 -15.79 23.50
C GLU A 31 30.26 -16.58 22.99
N GLU A 32 29.17 -16.61 23.77
CA GLU A 32 27.92 -17.26 23.36
C GLU A 32 27.32 -16.58 22.13
N SER A 33 27.30 -15.24 22.09
CA SER A 33 26.84 -14.47 20.93
C SER A 33 27.73 -14.70 19.71
N GLN A 34 29.05 -14.83 19.88
CA GLN A 34 29.96 -15.14 18.77
C GLN A 34 29.70 -16.53 18.16
N LYS A 35 29.38 -17.52 18.99
CA LYS A 35 28.99 -18.86 18.52
C LYS A 35 27.71 -18.80 17.69
N ILE A 36 26.71 -18.04 18.15
CA ILE A 36 25.45 -17.83 17.42
C ILE A 36 25.71 -17.17 16.07
N ILE A 37 26.51 -16.09 16.03
CA ILE A 37 26.85 -15.40 14.77
C ILE A 37 27.49 -16.40 13.79
N THR A 38 28.48 -17.16 14.25
CA THR A 38 29.18 -18.14 13.42
C THR A 38 28.23 -19.23 12.90
N GLU A 39 27.30 -19.70 13.72
CA GLU A 39 26.29 -20.69 13.31
C GLU A 39 25.35 -20.11 12.25
N VAL A 40 24.85 -18.89 12.47
CA VAL A 40 23.93 -18.19 11.57
C VAL A 40 24.61 -17.90 10.22
N GLU A 41 25.88 -17.48 10.21
CA GLU A 41 26.63 -17.17 8.98
C GLU A 41 26.92 -18.39 8.12
N ASN A 42 27.27 -19.53 8.74
CA ASN A 42 27.61 -20.76 8.03
C ASN A 42 26.38 -21.60 7.64
N SER A 43 25.20 -21.18 8.08
CA SER A 43 23.93 -21.86 7.85
C SER A 43 23.16 -21.27 6.67
N LYS A 44 22.36 -22.12 6.01
CA LYS A 44 21.35 -21.67 5.05
C LYS A 44 20.05 -21.21 5.72
N LYS A 45 19.92 -21.40 7.03
CA LYS A 45 18.74 -20.99 7.80
C LYS A 45 18.74 -19.47 8.01
N THR A 46 17.55 -18.88 8.05
CA THR A 46 17.34 -17.45 8.34
C THR A 46 17.37 -17.17 9.84
N SER A 47 17.54 -15.91 10.23
CA SER A 47 17.49 -15.45 11.62
C SER A 47 16.17 -15.84 12.30
N ASP A 48 15.05 -15.73 11.58
CA ASP A 48 13.72 -16.11 12.07
C ASP A 48 13.65 -17.59 12.46
N GLN A 49 14.34 -18.46 11.73
CA GLN A 49 14.38 -19.90 12.03
C GLN A 49 15.20 -20.21 13.28
N TYR A 50 16.04 -19.27 13.71
CA TYR A 50 16.73 -19.32 14.99
C TYR A 50 16.00 -18.54 16.10
N GLY A 51 14.93 -17.82 15.77
CA GLY A 51 14.18 -16.99 16.73
C GLY A 51 14.91 -15.69 17.09
N TYR A 52 15.70 -15.14 16.17
CA TYR A 52 16.41 -13.88 16.36
C TYR A 52 15.92 -12.80 15.41
N ASP A 53 15.79 -11.58 15.94
CA ASP A 53 15.58 -10.38 15.15
C ASP A 53 16.91 -9.86 14.59
N LEU A 54 16.87 -9.25 13.41
CA LEU A 54 18.03 -8.57 12.82
C LEU A 54 17.86 -7.05 12.94
N MET A 55 18.84 -6.42 13.58
CA MET A 55 18.95 -4.97 13.65
C MET A 55 19.92 -4.46 12.58
N ILE A 56 19.50 -3.41 11.88
CA ILE A 56 20.32 -2.67 10.92
C ILE A 56 20.55 -1.29 11.53
N LEU A 57 21.82 -0.97 11.80
CA LEU A 57 22.21 0.28 12.42
C LEU A 57 22.56 1.32 11.35
N PHE A 58 21.95 2.49 11.47
CA PHE A 58 22.31 3.71 10.76
C PHE A 58 22.93 4.72 11.73
N ASP A 59 23.40 5.85 11.21
CA ASP A 59 24.08 6.87 12.01
C ASP A 59 23.18 7.47 13.10
N ASP A 60 21.88 7.60 12.84
CA ASP A 60 20.90 8.28 13.70
C ASP A 60 19.72 7.40 14.13
N ASN A 61 19.62 6.17 13.62
CA ASN A 61 18.53 5.27 13.96
C ASN A 61 18.90 3.78 13.82
N ILE A 62 18.06 2.94 14.42
CA ILE A 62 18.05 1.49 14.28
C ILE A 62 16.74 1.09 13.63
N VAL A 63 16.83 0.27 12.58
CA VAL A 63 15.66 -0.38 11.98
C VAL A 63 15.80 -1.89 12.05
N PHE A 64 14.67 -2.58 11.92
CA PHE A 64 14.65 -4.05 11.86
C PHE A 64 14.62 -4.54 10.43
N GLY A 65 15.12 -5.75 10.23
CA GLY A 65 15.19 -6.40 8.94
C GLY A 65 15.08 -7.91 9.05
N PHE A 66 15.20 -8.57 7.90
CA PHE A 66 15.19 -10.01 7.77
C PHE A 66 16.30 -10.44 6.81
N ASP A 67 16.79 -11.67 6.95
CA ASP A 67 17.78 -12.24 6.04
C ASP A 67 17.16 -13.22 5.04
N VAL A 68 17.75 -13.26 3.85
CA VAL A 68 17.43 -14.23 2.81
C VAL A 68 18.70 -14.89 2.31
N PHE A 69 18.64 -16.20 2.03
CA PHE A 69 19.74 -16.92 1.39
C PHE A 69 19.57 -16.90 -0.13
N HIS A 70 20.43 -16.17 -0.83
CA HIS A 70 20.35 -15.98 -2.28
C HIS A 70 21.73 -16.03 -2.94
N PHE A 71 21.86 -16.79 -4.03
CA PHE A 71 23.14 -17.01 -4.74
C PHE A 71 24.33 -17.39 -3.83
N GLY A 72 24.10 -18.26 -2.85
CA GLY A 72 25.15 -18.74 -1.95
C GLY A 72 25.55 -17.75 -0.86
N LYS A 73 24.84 -16.62 -0.72
CA LYS A 73 25.11 -15.58 0.26
C LYS A 73 23.87 -15.28 1.07
N LYS A 74 24.08 -14.89 2.32
CA LYS A 74 23.06 -14.32 3.19
C LYS A 74 22.99 -12.81 2.95
N ILE A 75 21.80 -12.31 2.64
CA ILE A 75 21.53 -10.91 2.35
C ILE A 75 20.56 -10.40 3.39
N VAL A 76 20.90 -9.31 4.07
CA VAL A 76 20.02 -8.64 5.04
C VAL A 76 19.27 -7.53 4.32
N LEU A 77 17.95 -7.45 4.54
CA LEU A 77 17.07 -6.45 3.95
C LEU A 77 16.27 -5.75 5.06
N PRO A 78 16.05 -4.44 4.96
CA PRO A 78 15.20 -3.73 5.92
C PRO A 78 13.74 -4.15 5.76
N GLU A 79 13.03 -4.26 6.87
CA GLU A 79 11.59 -4.47 6.88
C GLU A 79 10.87 -3.13 6.74
N LEU A 80 10.10 -2.98 5.65
CA LEU A 80 9.35 -1.76 5.36
C LEU A 80 7.88 -1.89 5.74
N ASN A 81 7.31 -0.81 6.26
CA ASN A 81 5.89 -0.75 6.61
C ASN A 81 5.03 -0.89 5.34
N PRO A 82 4.23 -1.98 5.21
CA PRO A 82 3.49 -2.26 3.99
C PRO A 82 2.41 -1.23 3.66
N VAL A 83 1.91 -0.47 4.64
CA VAL A 83 0.99 0.66 4.40
C VAL A 83 1.63 1.68 3.46
N THR A 84 2.90 2.02 3.69
CA THR A 84 3.63 3.00 2.86
C THR A 84 3.93 2.46 1.47
N ILE A 85 4.17 1.14 1.34
CA ILE A 85 4.42 0.48 0.06
C ILE A 85 3.17 0.51 -0.82
N PHE A 86 2.02 0.06 -0.29
CA PHE A 86 0.76 0.06 -1.05
C PHE A 86 0.35 1.48 -1.42
N TYR A 87 0.49 2.44 -0.51
CA TYR A 87 0.18 3.82 -0.84
C TYR A 87 1.10 4.37 -1.94
N SER A 88 2.40 4.11 -1.85
CA SER A 88 3.38 4.50 -2.87
C SER A 88 3.04 3.90 -4.25
N ASN A 89 2.64 2.63 -4.31
CA ASN A 89 2.22 1.99 -5.56
C ASN A 89 1.01 2.69 -6.21
N ALA A 90 0.04 3.14 -5.40
CA ALA A 90 -1.09 3.91 -5.91
C ALA A 90 -0.64 5.27 -6.48
N VAL A 91 0.24 5.99 -5.76
CA VAL A 91 0.81 7.27 -6.21
C VAL A 91 1.62 7.10 -7.50
N MET A 92 2.46 6.07 -7.61
CA MET A 92 3.25 5.80 -8.82
C MET A 92 2.39 5.47 -10.04
N SER A 93 1.18 4.93 -9.85
CA SER A 93 0.25 4.70 -10.95
C SER A 93 -0.43 5.97 -11.44
N HIS A 94 -0.57 6.98 -10.55
CA HIS A 94 -1.45 8.12 -10.75
C HIS A 94 -1.08 8.99 -11.96
N LYS A 95 0.20 9.33 -12.12
CA LYS A 95 0.63 10.21 -13.21
C LYS A 95 0.27 9.62 -14.58
N ASN A 96 0.65 8.36 -14.80
CA ASN A 96 0.35 7.65 -16.04
C ASN A 96 -1.16 7.40 -16.19
N LEU A 97 -1.88 7.20 -15.08
CA LEU A 97 -3.32 7.05 -15.08
C LEU A 97 -4.03 8.30 -15.62
N VAL A 98 -3.70 9.48 -15.08
CA VAL A 98 -4.29 10.75 -15.52
C VAL A 98 -3.96 11.03 -16.99
N ALA A 99 -2.69 10.81 -17.39
CA ALA A 99 -2.28 10.98 -18.78
C ALA A 99 -3.04 10.03 -19.72
N SER A 100 -3.18 8.75 -19.34
CA SER A 100 -3.89 7.74 -20.13
C SER A 100 -5.39 8.02 -20.21
N GLN A 101 -6.00 8.55 -19.15
CA GLN A 101 -7.41 8.94 -19.11
C GLN A 101 -7.70 10.09 -20.07
N ASN A 102 -6.87 11.14 -20.04
CA ASN A 102 -7.00 12.28 -20.95
C ASN A 102 -6.84 11.84 -22.41
N THR A 103 -5.77 11.09 -22.70
CA THR A 103 -5.52 10.53 -24.04
C THR A 103 -6.69 9.68 -24.51
N LEU A 104 -7.23 8.81 -23.66
CA LEU A 104 -8.40 7.98 -23.98
C LEU A 104 -9.62 8.82 -24.35
N ILE A 105 -9.90 9.89 -23.60
CA ILE A 105 -11.06 10.78 -23.84
C ILE A 105 -10.88 11.57 -25.14
N GLU A 106 -9.71 12.18 -25.34
CA GLU A 106 -9.38 12.97 -26.53
C GLU A 106 -9.37 12.11 -27.81
N ASP A 107 -8.88 10.88 -27.70
CA ASP A 107 -8.79 9.96 -28.82
C ASP A 107 -10.09 9.22 -29.13
N SER A 108 -11.06 9.24 -28.23
CA SER A 108 -12.33 8.57 -28.45
C SER A 108 -13.21 9.29 -29.49
N PRO A 109 -13.97 8.55 -30.32
CA PRO A 109 -14.98 9.12 -31.19
C PRO A 109 -16.07 9.80 -30.38
N THR A 110 -16.64 10.85 -30.94
CA THR A 110 -17.86 11.48 -30.41
C THR A 110 -19.06 11.02 -31.25
N LEU A 111 -20.28 11.23 -30.75
CA LEU A 111 -21.49 10.98 -31.55
C LEU A 111 -21.50 11.79 -32.87
N LYS A 112 -20.82 12.95 -32.90
CA LYS A 112 -20.67 13.79 -34.09
C LYS A 112 -19.57 13.27 -35.05
N ASN A 113 -18.61 12.49 -34.55
CA ASN A 113 -17.51 11.93 -35.33
C ASN A 113 -17.28 10.46 -34.95
N HIS A 114 -18.21 9.59 -35.34
CA HIS A 114 -18.23 8.17 -34.98
C HIS A 114 -17.32 7.28 -35.85
N ARG A 115 -16.67 7.84 -36.87
CA ARG A 115 -15.80 7.09 -37.81
C ARG A 115 -14.33 7.06 -37.38
N LYS A 116 -13.96 7.79 -36.31
CA LYS A 116 -12.61 7.76 -35.76
C LYS A 116 -12.28 6.36 -35.25
N LEU A 117 -11.17 5.79 -35.72
CA LEU A 117 -10.68 4.50 -35.24
C LEU A 117 -10.23 4.61 -33.79
N VAL A 118 -10.55 3.59 -32.98
CA VAL A 118 -10.15 3.50 -31.58
C VAL A 118 -9.16 2.36 -31.44
N ASP A 119 -8.00 2.64 -30.83
CA ASP A 119 -7.06 1.61 -30.42
C ASP A 119 -7.50 1.03 -29.07
N PRO A 120 -7.93 -0.25 -28.99
CA PRO A 120 -8.35 -0.87 -27.74
C PRO A 120 -7.25 -0.90 -26.67
N LYS A 121 -5.97 -0.84 -27.07
CA LYS A 121 -4.84 -0.85 -26.13
C LYS A 121 -4.86 0.36 -25.20
N LYS A 122 -5.33 1.53 -25.68
CA LYS A 122 -5.44 2.75 -24.86
C LYS A 122 -6.39 2.54 -23.69
N PHE A 123 -7.53 1.91 -23.94
CA PHE A 123 -8.47 1.56 -22.88
C PHE A 123 -7.89 0.50 -21.93
N GLY A 124 -7.24 -0.54 -22.48
CA GLY A 124 -6.59 -1.57 -21.68
C GLY A 124 -5.54 -1.00 -20.71
N PHE A 125 -4.70 -0.10 -21.20
CA PHE A 125 -3.66 0.57 -20.40
C PHE A 125 -4.26 1.44 -19.29
N PHE A 126 -5.26 2.28 -19.63
CA PHE A 126 -6.01 3.05 -18.63
C PHE A 126 -6.61 2.13 -17.55
N PHE A 127 -7.28 1.05 -17.97
CA PHE A 127 -7.94 0.13 -17.04
C PHE A 127 -6.93 -0.55 -16.10
N GLN A 128 -5.78 -0.99 -16.60
CA GLN A 128 -4.71 -1.57 -15.77
C GLN A 128 -4.26 -0.59 -14.69
N LEU A 129 -3.92 0.64 -15.06
CA LEU A 129 -3.50 1.69 -14.12
C LEU A 129 -4.60 2.06 -13.12
N ALA A 130 -5.84 2.16 -13.59
CA ALA A 130 -7.01 2.45 -12.76
C ALA A 130 -7.23 1.38 -11.70
N THR A 131 -7.18 0.10 -12.10
CA THR A 131 -7.34 -1.03 -11.17
C THR A 131 -6.18 -1.10 -10.19
N ASN A 132 -4.94 -0.89 -10.65
CA ASN A 132 -3.76 -0.91 -9.78
C ASN A 132 -3.86 0.17 -8.70
N CYS A 133 -4.24 1.40 -9.08
CA CYS A 133 -4.45 2.50 -8.14
C CYS A 133 -5.53 2.17 -7.11
N ILE A 134 -6.72 1.74 -7.52
CA ILE A 134 -7.83 1.42 -6.60
C ILE A 134 -7.49 0.27 -5.65
N ILE A 135 -6.89 -0.80 -6.17
CA ILE A 135 -6.53 -1.98 -5.36
C ILE A 135 -5.49 -1.59 -4.32
N ASN A 136 -4.44 -0.85 -4.70
CA ASN A 136 -3.39 -0.44 -3.78
C ASN A 136 -3.89 0.58 -2.73
N LEU A 137 -4.78 1.51 -3.09
CA LEU A 137 -5.43 2.39 -2.12
C LEU A 137 -6.27 1.60 -1.10
N GLN A 138 -7.04 0.61 -1.55
CA GLN A 138 -7.80 -0.25 -0.63
C GLN A 138 -6.87 -1.12 0.23
N ALA A 139 -5.80 -1.68 -0.34
CA ALA A 139 -4.81 -2.47 0.38
C ALA A 139 -4.09 -1.63 1.45
N THR A 140 -3.82 -0.36 1.18
CA THR A 140 -3.31 0.60 2.18
C THR A 140 -4.25 0.67 3.39
N ILE A 141 -5.55 0.87 3.15
CA ILE A 141 -6.56 0.97 4.22
C ILE A 141 -6.68 -0.33 5.02
N GLU A 142 -6.77 -1.48 4.34
CA GLU A 142 -6.89 -2.79 4.99
C GLU A 142 -5.65 -3.12 5.82
N THR A 143 -4.46 -2.90 5.26
CA THR A 143 -3.19 -3.17 5.93
C THR A 143 -3.04 -2.29 7.16
N TYR A 144 -3.38 -1.01 7.05
CA TYR A 144 -3.38 -0.09 8.20
C TYR A 144 -4.39 -0.50 9.28
N ALA A 145 -5.58 -0.94 8.87
CA ALA A 145 -6.56 -1.45 9.81
C ALA A 145 -6.05 -2.67 10.57
N ASN A 146 -5.39 -3.59 9.87
CA ASN A 146 -4.81 -4.80 10.47
C ASN A 146 -3.63 -4.49 11.39
N SER A 147 -2.83 -3.46 11.10
CA SER A 147 -1.72 -3.07 11.98
C SER A 147 -2.19 -2.42 13.28
N ILE A 148 -3.42 -1.90 13.34
CA ILE A 148 -4.01 -1.35 14.58
C ILE A 148 -4.73 -2.44 15.39
N ILE A 149 -5.41 -3.36 14.72
CA ILE A 149 -6.24 -4.37 15.38
C ILE A 149 -5.37 -5.56 15.76
N THR A 150 -4.89 -5.54 17.00
CA THR A 150 -4.08 -6.56 17.64
C THR A 150 -4.92 -7.77 18.09
N ASP A 151 -4.27 -8.91 18.37
CA ASP A 151 -4.93 -10.18 18.70
C ASP A 151 -5.75 -10.15 20.01
N ASP A 152 -5.46 -9.19 20.89
CA ASP A 152 -6.20 -8.93 22.13
C ASP A 152 -7.53 -8.20 21.90
N TYR A 153 -7.75 -7.60 20.73
CA TYR A 153 -9.05 -7.04 20.37
C TYR A 153 -10.03 -8.17 20.03
N GLN A 154 -10.96 -8.43 20.96
CA GLN A 154 -11.98 -9.48 20.86
C GLN A 154 -13.38 -8.86 20.64
N PRO A 155 -13.74 -8.50 19.40
CA PRO A 155 -15.03 -7.94 19.10
C PRO A 155 -16.13 -8.99 19.25
N ILE A 156 -17.22 -8.56 19.87
CA ILE A 156 -18.39 -9.38 20.13
C ILE A 156 -19.50 -9.02 19.15
N ASP A 157 -20.20 -10.01 18.62
CA ASP A 157 -21.33 -9.83 17.72
C ASP A 157 -22.61 -9.40 18.48
N LYS A 158 -23.71 -9.23 17.75
CA LYS A 158 -25.00 -8.82 18.36
C LYS A 158 -25.59 -9.87 19.31
N ASN A 159 -25.14 -11.11 19.23
CA ASN A 159 -25.61 -12.23 20.04
C ASN A 159 -24.72 -12.48 21.27
N GLY A 160 -23.65 -11.71 21.44
CA GLY A 160 -22.70 -11.94 22.53
C GLY A 160 -21.55 -12.89 22.16
N GLU A 161 -21.43 -13.31 20.90
CA GLU A 161 -20.42 -14.28 20.46
C GLU A 161 -19.18 -13.61 19.86
N PRO A 162 -17.97 -14.15 20.08
CA PRO A 162 -16.75 -13.63 19.46
C PRO A 162 -16.80 -13.65 17.93
N MET A 163 -16.52 -12.53 17.29
CA MET A 163 -16.49 -12.42 15.84
C MET A 163 -15.22 -13.09 15.28
N LYS A 164 -15.40 -14.19 14.54
CA LYS A 164 -14.28 -14.93 13.92
C LYS A 164 -13.60 -14.20 12.76
N LYS A 165 -14.28 -13.25 12.12
CA LYS A 165 -13.74 -12.51 10.97
C LYS A 165 -14.31 -11.10 10.91
N LEU A 166 -13.43 -10.11 10.88
CA LEU A 166 -13.81 -8.71 10.76
C LEU A 166 -13.82 -8.28 9.29
N THR A 167 -14.94 -7.71 8.85
CA THR A 167 -15.02 -7.05 7.54
C THR A 167 -14.28 -5.72 7.60
N LEU A 168 -13.75 -5.26 6.47
CA LEU A 168 -13.09 -3.95 6.43
C LEU A 168 -14.00 -2.81 6.90
N ASP A 169 -15.29 -2.87 6.57
CA ASP A 169 -16.25 -1.87 7.02
C ASP A 169 -16.35 -1.83 8.55
N TYR A 170 -16.39 -2.99 9.21
CA TYR A 170 -16.35 -3.07 10.67
C TYR A 170 -15.04 -2.53 11.24
N LYS A 171 -13.90 -2.89 10.62
CA LYS A 171 -12.59 -2.42 11.07
C LYS A 171 -12.49 -0.89 11.09
N ILE A 172 -12.92 -0.24 10.00
CA ILE A 172 -12.84 1.22 9.84
C ILE A 172 -13.88 1.96 10.69
N ASN A 173 -15.11 1.44 10.77
CA ASN A 173 -16.22 2.17 11.38
C ASN A 173 -16.37 1.91 12.89
N THR A 174 -15.84 0.79 13.38
CA THR A 174 -16.05 0.32 14.75
C THR A 174 -14.71 0.05 15.44
N ALA A 175 -13.94 -0.92 14.95
CA ALA A 175 -12.76 -1.40 15.67
C ALA A 175 -11.67 -0.32 15.85
N ILE A 176 -11.23 0.31 14.75
CA ILE A 176 -10.21 1.38 14.83
C ILE A 176 -10.71 2.53 15.71
N PRO A 177 -11.95 3.06 15.55
CA PRO A 177 -12.46 4.08 16.46
C PRO A 177 -12.54 3.68 17.93
N GLU A 178 -12.83 2.42 18.24
CA GLU A 178 -12.84 1.93 19.61
C GLU A 178 -11.44 1.81 20.20
N ILE A 179 -10.45 1.38 19.41
CA ILE A 179 -9.06 1.25 19.83
C ILE A 179 -8.42 2.63 19.99
N LYS A 180 -8.53 3.47 18.95
CA LYS A 180 -7.92 4.82 18.89
C LYS A 180 -8.73 5.90 19.61
N LYS A 181 -9.95 5.57 20.07
CA LYS A 181 -10.89 6.49 20.75
C LYS A 181 -11.27 7.74 19.95
N ASP A 182 -11.18 7.70 18.61
CA ASP A 182 -11.62 8.79 17.74
C ASP A 182 -12.25 8.29 16.42
N LYS A 183 -13.12 9.11 15.83
CA LYS A 183 -13.93 8.75 14.66
C LYS A 183 -13.59 9.65 13.48
N PHE A 184 -12.80 9.13 12.54
CA PHE A 184 -12.43 9.84 11.30
C PHE A 184 -13.64 10.44 10.57
N LYS A 185 -14.72 9.66 10.42
CA LYS A 185 -15.96 10.07 9.75
C LYS A 185 -16.61 11.32 10.36
N ARG A 186 -16.44 11.57 11.65
CA ARG A 186 -17.00 12.76 12.34
C ARG A 186 -16.32 14.04 11.87
N VAL A 187 -15.01 13.98 11.63
CA VAL A 187 -14.18 15.14 11.27
C VAL A 187 -14.06 15.27 9.75
N ASN A 188 -13.90 14.15 9.03
CA ASN A 188 -13.57 14.10 7.61
C ASN A 188 -14.61 13.34 6.78
N ARG A 189 -15.88 13.78 6.83
CA ARG A 189 -17.00 13.10 6.16
C ARG A 189 -16.81 12.95 4.65
N LYS A 190 -16.20 13.93 3.98
CA LYS A 190 -15.96 13.88 2.53
C LYS A 190 -14.97 12.75 2.18
N ASP A 191 -13.87 12.67 2.92
CA ASP A 191 -12.84 11.65 2.73
C ASP A 191 -13.35 10.25 3.09
N ASP A 192 -14.15 10.11 4.16
CA ASP A 192 -14.84 8.84 4.51
C ASP A 192 -15.71 8.34 3.34
N ASN A 193 -16.49 9.23 2.72
CA ASN A 193 -17.31 8.85 1.56
C ASN A 193 -16.46 8.38 0.37
N ILE A 194 -15.29 9.00 0.15
CA ILE A 194 -14.38 8.61 -0.92
C ILE A 194 -13.76 7.24 -0.61
N ILE A 195 -13.34 7.00 0.63
CA ILE A 195 -12.83 5.69 1.09
C ILE A 195 -13.87 4.58 0.86
N ARG A 196 -15.14 4.83 1.20
CA ARG A 196 -16.22 3.88 0.89
C ARG A 196 -16.33 3.59 -0.61
N ARG A 197 -16.22 4.62 -1.45
CA ARG A 197 -16.23 4.44 -2.92
C ARG A 197 -15.04 3.63 -3.41
N ILE A 198 -13.84 3.80 -2.83
CA ILE A 198 -12.64 2.99 -3.13
C ILE A 198 -12.91 1.52 -2.80
N ILE A 199 -13.42 1.24 -1.60
CA ILE A 199 -13.74 -0.12 -1.15
C ILE A 199 -14.78 -0.77 -2.07
N CYS A 200 -15.86 -0.05 -2.40
CA CYS A 200 -16.88 -0.53 -3.33
C CYS A 200 -16.28 -0.81 -4.72
N LEU A 201 -15.52 0.13 -5.30
CA LEU A 201 -14.90 -0.06 -6.62
C LEU A 201 -13.94 -1.25 -6.64
N ARG A 202 -13.12 -1.41 -5.60
CA ARG A 202 -12.22 -2.56 -5.49
C ARG A 202 -13.01 -3.87 -5.46
N ASN A 203 -14.09 -3.94 -4.68
CA ASN A 203 -14.94 -5.14 -4.66
C ASN A 203 -15.56 -5.42 -6.03
N ASP A 204 -16.03 -4.38 -6.73
CA ASP A 204 -16.59 -4.52 -8.08
C ASP A 204 -15.53 -4.96 -9.11
N ILE A 205 -14.28 -4.52 -8.97
CA ILE A 205 -13.15 -4.95 -9.81
C ILE A 205 -12.83 -6.43 -9.58
N ILE A 206 -12.67 -6.85 -8.32
CA ILE A 206 -12.24 -8.22 -7.98
C ILE A 206 -13.37 -9.24 -8.21
N HIS A 207 -14.62 -8.84 -7.99
CA HIS A 207 -15.80 -9.68 -8.19
C HIS A 207 -16.53 -9.33 -9.49
N LEU A 208 -15.81 -8.84 -10.49
CA LEU A 208 -16.39 -8.37 -11.75
C LEU A 208 -17.21 -9.47 -12.41
N LYS A 209 -18.52 -9.23 -12.51
CA LYS A 209 -19.47 -10.12 -13.20
C LYS A 209 -20.07 -9.39 -14.40
N PRO A 210 -20.32 -10.10 -15.52
CA PRO A 210 -21.03 -9.51 -16.64
C PRO A 210 -22.45 -9.11 -16.19
N SER A 211 -22.89 -7.93 -16.61
CA SER A 211 -24.24 -7.45 -16.32
C SER A 211 -25.29 -8.35 -17.00
N PRO A 212 -26.41 -8.68 -16.30
CA PRO A 212 -27.50 -9.44 -16.90
C PRO A 212 -28.10 -8.69 -18.10
N GLU A 213 -28.41 -9.46 -19.13
CA GLU A 213 -28.52 -9.03 -20.53
C GLU A 213 -29.61 -7.98 -20.77
N LYS A 214 -29.18 -6.77 -21.14
CA LYS A 214 -30.01 -5.74 -21.84
C LYS A 214 -29.28 -5.06 -23.00
N THR A 215 -27.96 -5.17 -23.07
CA THR A 215 -27.11 -4.56 -24.11
C THR A 215 -25.89 -5.45 -24.37
N ASN A 216 -25.27 -5.33 -25.55
CA ASN A 216 -24.06 -6.10 -25.92
C ASN A 216 -22.81 -5.74 -25.07
N THR A 217 -22.85 -4.65 -24.30
CA THR A 217 -21.76 -4.22 -23.42
C THR A 217 -21.95 -4.78 -22.00
N LYS A 218 -21.13 -5.76 -21.61
CA LYS A 218 -21.29 -6.50 -20.34
C LYS A 218 -20.69 -5.82 -19.10
N TYR A 219 -19.73 -4.90 -19.27
CA TYR A 219 -18.94 -4.30 -18.18
C TYR A 219 -18.99 -2.76 -18.13
N LYS A 220 -19.90 -2.15 -18.88
CA LYS A 220 -19.94 -0.68 -19.09
C LYS A 220 -20.05 0.13 -17.80
N ASP A 221 -20.78 -0.36 -16.79
CA ASP A 221 -21.02 0.37 -15.55
C ASP A 221 -19.71 0.61 -14.78
N LEU A 222 -18.95 -0.46 -14.54
CA LEU A 222 -17.64 -0.36 -13.89
C LEU A 222 -16.70 0.55 -14.69
N TYR A 223 -16.63 0.35 -16.01
CA TYR A 223 -15.74 1.15 -16.86
C TYR A 223 -16.08 2.65 -16.82
N GLN A 224 -17.36 3.00 -16.87
CA GLN A 224 -17.80 4.39 -16.73
C GLN A 224 -17.50 4.97 -15.35
N ARG A 225 -17.66 4.17 -14.29
CA ARG A 225 -17.34 4.60 -12.93
C ARG A 225 -15.84 4.84 -12.74
N LEU A 226 -14.98 3.99 -13.32
CA LEU A 226 -13.53 4.18 -13.31
C LEU A 226 -13.12 5.44 -14.09
N ILE A 227 -13.65 5.62 -15.30
CA ILE A 227 -13.37 6.83 -16.11
C ILE A 227 -13.80 8.11 -15.39
N LYS A 228 -14.85 8.08 -14.56
CA LYS A 228 -15.34 9.25 -13.83
C LYS A 228 -14.79 9.37 -12.41
N PHE A 229 -13.92 8.45 -11.98
CA PHE A 229 -13.40 8.45 -10.63
C PHE A 229 -12.31 9.50 -10.46
N ASP A 230 -12.35 10.25 -9.35
CA ASP A 230 -11.32 11.23 -9.03
C ASP A 230 -10.22 10.56 -8.19
N TYR A 231 -9.21 10.05 -8.91
CA TYR A 231 -8.08 9.34 -8.31
C TYR A 231 -7.20 10.25 -7.44
N THR A 232 -7.09 11.53 -7.78
CA THR A 232 -6.28 12.50 -7.02
C THR A 232 -6.87 12.70 -5.63
N THR A 233 -8.18 13.00 -5.58
CA THR A 233 -8.88 13.19 -4.31
C THR A 233 -8.92 11.89 -3.51
N ALA A 234 -8.99 10.73 -4.17
CA ALA A 234 -8.93 9.42 -3.52
C ALA A 234 -7.58 9.15 -2.82
N ILE A 235 -6.46 9.47 -3.47
CA ILE A 235 -5.12 9.36 -2.88
C ILE A 235 -5.05 10.20 -1.60
N PHE A 236 -5.48 11.46 -1.64
CA PHE A 236 -5.46 12.32 -0.47
C PHE A 236 -6.40 11.86 0.63
N ALA A 237 -7.60 11.37 0.31
CA ALA A 237 -8.54 10.85 1.30
C ALA A 237 -7.95 9.68 2.08
N VAL A 238 -7.23 8.76 1.41
CA VAL A 238 -6.55 7.63 2.08
C VAL A 238 -5.40 8.12 2.96
N ARG A 239 -4.57 9.06 2.48
CA ARG A 239 -3.52 9.69 3.30
C ARG A 239 -4.10 10.32 4.55
N ASN A 240 -5.16 11.10 4.40
CA ASN A 240 -5.80 11.80 5.51
C ASN A 240 -6.38 10.81 6.52
N PHE A 241 -6.94 9.69 6.07
CA PHE A 241 -7.42 8.63 6.96
C PHE A 241 -6.32 7.99 7.78
N VAL A 242 -5.23 7.59 7.13
CA VAL A 242 -4.08 6.98 7.82
C VAL A 242 -3.46 7.99 8.79
N ASN A 243 -3.15 9.20 8.31
CA ASN A 243 -2.50 10.23 9.13
C ASN A 243 -3.38 10.83 10.22
N PHE A 244 -4.71 10.66 10.15
CA PHE A 244 -5.61 11.03 11.24
C PHE A 244 -5.37 10.16 12.50
N TYR A 245 -5.03 8.88 12.30
CA TYR A 245 -4.83 7.92 13.38
C TYR A 245 -3.36 7.64 13.70
N ASP A 246 -2.45 7.95 12.77
CA ASP A 246 -1.00 7.84 12.91
C ASP A 246 -0.29 8.97 12.14
N SER A 247 -0.12 10.09 12.84
CA SER A 247 0.37 11.33 12.24
C SER A 247 1.76 11.13 11.63
N GLY A 248 1.87 11.49 10.35
CA GLY A 248 3.12 11.39 9.62
C GLY A 248 3.45 9.99 9.12
N LEU A 249 2.60 8.97 9.25
CA LEU A 249 2.90 7.65 8.68
C LEU A 249 3.07 7.72 7.15
N ILE A 250 2.18 8.44 6.46
CA ILE A 250 2.29 8.70 5.02
C ILE A 250 2.81 10.12 4.80
N GLU A 251 4.04 10.21 4.29
CA GLU A 251 4.72 11.47 3.99
C GLU A 251 5.26 11.49 2.56
N GLU A 252 5.29 12.70 2.00
CA GLU A 252 5.94 12.98 0.74
C GLU A 252 7.46 12.96 0.92
N CYS A 253 8.19 12.46 -0.09
CA CYS A 253 9.65 12.49 -0.04
C CYS A 253 10.17 13.92 -0.24
N SER A 254 11.11 14.33 0.62
CA SER A 254 11.75 15.64 0.58
C SER A 254 12.52 15.92 -0.71
N CYS A 255 12.84 14.90 -1.52
CA CYS A 255 13.54 15.11 -2.79
C CYS A 255 12.66 15.76 -3.88
N GLY A 256 11.34 15.81 -3.68
CA GLY A 256 10.39 16.44 -4.60
C GLY A 256 10.21 15.73 -5.94
N LYS A 257 10.81 14.55 -6.13
CA LYS A 257 10.70 13.80 -7.39
C LYS A 257 9.36 13.07 -7.47
N GLU A 258 8.86 12.90 -8.69
CA GLU A 258 7.74 11.99 -8.97
C GLU A 258 8.29 10.69 -9.53
N TYR A 259 7.83 9.56 -9.00
CA TYR A 259 8.07 8.24 -9.58
C TYR A 259 6.79 7.72 -10.22
N TYR A 260 6.94 6.97 -11.29
CA TYR A 260 5.83 6.34 -12.00
C TYR A 260 6.24 4.96 -12.52
N TYR A 261 5.26 4.08 -12.70
CA TYR A 261 5.52 2.78 -13.31
C TYR A 261 5.89 2.95 -14.77
N ASP A 262 7.07 2.46 -15.14
CA ASP A 262 7.46 2.35 -16.54
C ASP A 262 7.12 0.94 -17.06
N LEU A 263 6.20 0.88 -18.03
CA LEU A 263 5.77 -0.38 -18.64
C LEU A 263 6.52 -0.55 -19.96
N ASN A 264 7.70 -1.15 -19.88
CA ASN A 264 8.54 -1.44 -21.03
C ASN A 264 8.10 -2.72 -21.75
N ILE A 265 7.97 -2.66 -23.08
CA ILE A 265 7.82 -3.84 -23.93
C ILE A 265 9.23 -4.35 -24.22
N ILE A 266 9.57 -5.49 -23.65
CA ILE A 266 10.82 -6.19 -23.97
C ILE A 266 10.47 -7.21 -25.04
N ASP A 267 10.83 -6.91 -26.29
CA ASP A 267 10.80 -7.91 -27.34
C ASP A 267 11.79 -9.01 -26.99
N LYS A 268 11.28 -10.21 -26.71
CA LYS A 268 12.14 -11.39 -26.60
C LYS A 268 12.75 -11.63 -27.98
N LYS A 269 14.04 -11.40 -28.09
CA LYS A 269 14.85 -11.93 -29.19
C LYS A 269 14.87 -13.46 -29.13
#